data_AF-A0A2V9RHF8-F1
#
_entry.id   AF-A0A2V9RHF8-F1
#
_cell.length_a   1.000
_cell.length_b   1.000
_cell.length_c   1.000
_cell.angle_alpha   90.00
_cell.angle_beta   90.00
_cell.angle_gamma   90.00
#
_symmetry.space_group_name_H-M   'P 1'
#
loop_
_entity.id
_entity.type
_entity.pdbx_description
1 polymer ?
#
loop_
_entity_poly.entity_id
_entity_poly.type
_entity_poly.pdbx_seq_one_letter_code
_entity_poly.pdbx_strand_id
1 'polypeptide(L)'
;VDRARKGDGPAFLVCETYRYTGHHVGDINREYYRSKQEEQEWKTKRDPIKNFSEWLVEQKLSDEGKLKEIQEEVRAEMKAAVEFAIAAPYPTPDQVDQDVYA
;
A
#
# COMPACT_ATOMS: atom_id res chain seq x y z
N VAL A 1 3.29 -21.84 4.69
CA VAL A 1 3.63 -22.22 3.29
C VAL A 1 4.01 -23.69 3.13
N ASP A 2 4.61 -24.32 4.15
CA ASP A 2 5.11 -25.70 4.05
C ASP A 2 4.04 -26.73 3.71
N ARG A 3 2.82 -26.59 4.25
CA ARG A 3 1.69 -27.45 3.91
C ARG A 3 1.41 -27.47 2.40
N ALA A 4 1.32 -26.30 1.78
CA ALA A 4 1.13 -26.19 0.34
C ALA A 4 2.33 -26.78 -0.43
N ARG A 5 3.56 -26.48 0.00
CA ARG A 5 4.78 -27.02 -0.63
C ARG A 5 4.92 -28.54 -0.53
N LYS A 6 4.35 -29.15 0.50
CA LYS A 6 4.33 -30.61 0.70
C LYS A 6 3.24 -31.32 -0.10
N GLY A 7 2.34 -30.57 -0.75
CA GLY A 7 1.23 -31.15 -1.53
C GLY A 7 -0.04 -31.42 -0.74
N ASP A 8 -0.13 -30.96 0.52
CA ASP A 8 -1.29 -31.20 1.40
C ASP A 8 -2.50 -30.29 1.07
N GLY A 9 -2.49 -29.64 -0.09
CA GLY A 9 -3.59 -28.80 -0.59
C GLY A 9 -3.58 -27.33 -0.11
N PRO A 10 -4.63 -26.56 -0.47
CA PRO A 10 -4.73 -25.12 -0.22
C PRO A 10 -5.16 -24.81 1.22
N ALA A 11 -4.87 -23.58 1.68
CA ALA A 11 -5.25 -23.07 3.00
C ALA A 11 -5.78 -21.64 2.89
N PHE A 12 -6.65 -21.24 3.83
CA PHE A 12 -7.06 -19.86 4.00
C PHE A 12 -6.12 -19.12 4.94
N LEU A 13 -5.81 -17.86 4.60
CA LEU A 13 -5.14 -16.91 5.47
C LEU A 13 -6.01 -15.64 5.52
N VAL A 14 -6.53 -15.32 6.70
CA VAL A 14 -7.30 -14.09 6.91
C VAL A 14 -6.38 -13.05 7.51
N CYS A 15 -6.10 -11.99 6.76
CA CYS A 15 -5.33 -10.85 7.22
C CYS A 15 -6.28 -9.75 7.68
N GLU A 16 -6.48 -9.64 8.98
CA GLU A 16 -7.28 -8.54 9.55
C GLU A 16 -6.51 -7.22 9.41
N THR A 17 -6.96 -6.38 8.49
CA THR A 17 -6.31 -5.11 8.13
C THR A 17 -7.34 -4.00 7.93
N TYR A 18 -6.87 -2.80 7.58
CA TYR A 18 -7.69 -1.61 7.54
C TYR A 18 -7.31 -0.66 6.40
N ARG A 19 -8.33 -0.18 5.67
CA ARG A 19 -8.16 0.90 4.67
C ARG A 19 -8.38 2.27 5.31
N TYR A 20 -7.40 3.15 5.22
CA TYR A 20 -7.52 4.50 5.78
C TYR A 20 -8.50 5.40 5.03
N THR A 21 -8.58 5.24 3.71
CA THR A 21 -9.45 6.01 2.82
C THR A 21 -10.75 5.26 2.51
N GLY A 22 -11.62 5.90 1.72
CA GLY A 22 -12.88 5.32 1.24
C GLY A 22 -12.70 4.10 0.35
N HIS A 23 -13.82 3.52 -0.06
CA HIS A 23 -13.81 2.37 -0.98
C HIS A 23 -13.16 2.72 -2.32
N HIS A 24 -13.34 3.96 -2.77
CA HIS A 24 -12.76 4.53 -3.99
C HIS A 24 -12.52 6.04 -3.81
N VAL A 25 -11.90 6.70 -4.80
CA VAL A 25 -11.56 8.13 -4.76
C VAL A 25 -12.80 9.03 -4.53
N GLY A 26 -13.97 8.63 -5.02
CA GLY A 26 -15.23 9.38 -4.82
C GLY A 26 -15.89 9.22 -3.44
N ASP A 27 -15.41 8.32 -2.58
CA ASP A 27 -16.01 8.02 -1.27
C ASP A 27 -15.32 8.87 -0.20
N ILE A 28 -15.57 10.19 -0.31
CA ILE A 28 -14.84 11.21 0.44
C ILE A 28 -15.38 11.31 1.87
N ASN A 29 -16.71 11.36 2.05
CA ASN A 29 -17.34 11.40 3.36
C ASN A 29 -17.78 10.00 3.79
N ARG A 30 -17.26 9.50 4.92
CA ARG A 30 -17.47 8.12 5.39
C ARG A 30 -18.19 8.01 6.73
N GLU A 31 -18.58 9.15 7.31
CA GLU A 31 -19.16 9.20 8.65
C GLU A 31 -20.48 8.42 8.76
N TYR A 32 -21.16 8.17 7.63
CA TYR A 32 -22.39 7.39 7.56
C TYR A 32 -22.21 5.89 7.83
N TYR A 33 -20.99 5.37 7.75
CA TYR A 33 -20.72 3.94 7.97
C TYR A 33 -19.49 3.65 8.83
N ARG A 34 -18.73 4.68 9.22
CA ARG A 34 -17.50 4.52 9.99
C ARG A 34 -17.17 5.75 10.80
N SER A 35 -16.78 5.54 12.05
CA SER A 35 -16.41 6.66 12.92
C SER A 35 -15.02 7.20 12.58
N LYS A 36 -14.83 8.52 12.73
CA LYS A 36 -13.50 9.13 12.66
C LYS A 36 -12.56 8.61 13.75
N GLN A 37 -13.10 8.24 14.91
CA GLN A 37 -12.32 7.70 16.02
C GLN A 37 -11.66 6.38 15.66
N GLU A 38 -12.42 5.45 15.07
CA GLU A 38 -11.91 4.17 14.57
C GLU A 38 -10.78 4.38 13.55
N GLU A 39 -10.98 5.27 12.57
CA GLU A 39 -9.93 5.60 11.60
C GLU A 39 -8.65 6.13 12.26
N GLN A 40 -8.78 7.00 13.26
CA GLN A 40 -7.64 7.55 13.97
C GLN A 40 -6.91 6.51 14.81
N GLU A 41 -7.64 5.61 15.47
CA GLU A 41 -7.05 4.52 16.22
C GLU A 41 -6.18 3.64 15.31
N TRP A 42 -6.71 3.26 14.15
CA TRP A 42 -5.95 2.47 13.18
C TRP A 42 -4.72 3.19 12.65
N LYS A 43 -4.84 4.47 12.29
CA LYS A 43 -3.72 5.28 11.75
C LYS A 43 -2.60 5.54 12.75
N THR A 44 -2.92 5.63 14.04
CA THR A 44 -1.94 6.08 15.05
C THR A 44 -1.37 4.94 15.88
N LYS A 45 -2.15 3.88 16.13
CA LYS A 45 -1.76 2.76 17.00
C LYS A 45 -1.52 1.46 16.24
N ARG A 46 -2.11 1.30 15.06
CA ARG A 46 -2.05 0.05 14.27
C ARG A 46 -1.44 0.24 12.89
N ASP A 47 -0.76 1.36 12.67
CA ASP A 47 -0.08 1.59 11.42
C ASP A 47 1.10 0.61 11.27
N PRO A 48 1.12 -0.21 10.21
CA PRO A 48 2.13 -1.26 10.08
C PRO A 48 3.52 -0.68 9.82
N ILE A 49 3.63 0.49 9.18
CA ILE A 49 4.92 1.14 8.91
C ILE A 49 5.49 1.68 10.22
N LYS A 50 4.68 2.40 11.00
CA LYS A 50 5.08 2.91 12.32
C LYS A 50 5.48 1.77 13.25
N ASN A 51 4.61 0.78 13.44
CA ASN A 51 4.85 -0.30 14.38
C ASN A 51 6.08 -1.14 13.98
N PHE A 52 6.29 -1.39 12.69
CA PHE A 52 7.47 -2.12 12.24
C PHE A 52 8.75 -1.28 12.34
N SER A 53 8.68 0.03 12.07
CA SER A 53 9.83 0.94 12.26
C SER A 53 10.30 0.99 13.72
N GLU A 54 9.37 1.10 14.67
CA GLU A 54 9.66 1.07 16.11
C GLU A 54 10.33 -0.25 16.48
N TRP A 55 9.75 -1.37 16.06
CA TRP A 55 10.32 -2.71 16.30
C TRP A 55 11.73 -2.85 15.73
N LEU A 56 12.00 -2.38 14.50
CA LEU A 56 13.33 -2.45 13.89
C LEU A 56 14.38 -1.68 14.69
N VAL A 57 14.03 -0.50 15.20
CA VAL A 57 14.91 0.32 16.04
C VAL A 57 15.15 -0.36 17.39
N GLU A 58 14.10 -0.88 18.04
CA GLU A 58 14.21 -1.62 19.30
C GLU A 58 15.10 -2.86 19.16
N GLN A 59 15.00 -3.59 18.03
CA GLN A 59 15.84 -4.74 17.73
C GLN A 59 17.25 -4.37 17.26
N LYS A 60 17.58 -3.07 17.16
CA LYS A 60 18.87 -2.56 16.64
C LYS A 60 19.20 -3.07 15.23
N LEU A 61 18.16 -3.32 14.43
CA LEU A 61 18.28 -3.72 13.03
C LEU A 61 18.30 -2.51 12.08
N SER A 62 17.88 -1.35 12.58
CA SER A 62 17.93 -0.06 11.89
C SER A 62 17.99 1.08 12.93
N ASP A 63 18.15 2.31 12.45
CA ASP A 63 17.99 3.54 13.23
C ASP A 63 17.03 4.51 12.53
N GLU A 64 16.62 5.57 13.26
CA GLU A 64 15.71 6.59 12.74
C GLU A 64 16.26 7.33 11.51
N GLY A 65 17.57 7.55 11.47
CA GLY A 65 18.23 8.23 10.35
C GLY A 65 18.11 7.42 9.07
N LYS A 66 18.38 6.11 9.14
CA LYS A 66 18.27 5.21 7.99
C LYS A 66 16.84 5.06 7.50
N LEU A 67 15.88 4.96 8.42
CA LEU A 67 14.45 4.89 8.05
C LEU A 67 13.97 6.17 7.38
N LYS A 68 14.45 7.32 7.85
CA LYS A 68 14.15 8.62 7.22
C LYS A 68 14.76 8.73 5.82
N GLU A 69 15.99 8.28 5.63
CA GLU A 69 16.63 8.23 4.31
C GLU A 69 15.79 7.42 3.32
N ILE A 70 15.36 6.21 3.71
CA ILE A 70 14.47 5.36 2.88
C ILE A 70 13.16 6.10 2.54
N GLN A 71 12.57 6.81 3.51
CA GLN A 71 11.33 7.56 3.27
C GLN A 71 11.53 8.69 2.26
N GLU A 72 12.67 9.38 2.31
CA GLU A 72 13.03 10.46 1.38
C GLU A 72 13.30 9.91 -0.03
N GLU A 73 14.02 8.80 -0.14
CA GLU A 73 14.27 8.08 -1.40
C GLU A 73 12.95 7.67 -2.07
N VAL A 74 12.07 6.98 -1.33
CA VAL A 74 10.75 6.55 -1.85
C VAL A 74 9.90 7.75 -2.26
N ARG A 75 9.95 8.85 -1.50
CA ARG A 75 9.21 10.08 -1.87
C ARG A 75 9.73 10.66 -3.20
N ALA A 76 11.04 10.69 -3.40
CA ALA A 76 11.64 11.18 -4.64
C ALA A 76 11.28 10.27 -5.82
N GLU A 77 11.35 8.95 -5.64
CA GLU A 77 10.95 7.96 -6.64
C GLU A 77 9.48 8.12 -7.05
N MET A 78 8.57 8.19 -6.07
CA MET A 78 7.14 8.36 -6.33
C MET A 78 6.82 9.68 -7.03
N LYS A 79 7.54 10.76 -6.71
CA LYS A 79 7.40 12.04 -7.41
C LYS A 79 7.78 11.91 -8.88
N ALA A 80 8.93 11.30 -9.17
CA ALA A 80 9.38 11.08 -10.54
C ALA A 80 8.41 10.17 -11.33
N ALA A 81 7.88 9.11 -10.69
CA ALA A 81 6.90 8.22 -11.29
C ALA A 81 5.59 8.94 -11.66
N VAL A 82 5.10 9.84 -10.79
CA VAL A 82 3.91 10.65 -11.07
C VAL A 82 4.15 11.64 -12.21
N GLU A 83 5.31 12.32 -12.21
CA GLU A 83 5.69 13.24 -13.29
C GLU A 83 5.75 12.51 -14.64
N PHE A 84 6.37 11.33 -14.67
CA PHE A 84 6.40 10.48 -15.86
C PHE A 84 4.99 10.07 -16.31
N ALA A 85 4.14 9.60 -15.40
CA ALA A 85 2.79 9.14 -15.73
C ALA A 85 1.90 10.26 -16.28
N ILE A 86 2.03 11.49 -15.77
CA ILE A 86 1.29 12.66 -16.26
C ILE A 86 1.81 13.11 -17.63
N ALA A 87 3.13 13.00 -17.87
CA ALA A 87 3.75 13.39 -19.13
C ALA A 87 3.60 12.33 -20.23
N ALA A 88 3.21 11.10 -19.89
CA ALA A 88 3.06 10.02 -20.85
C ALA A 88 1.98 10.37 -21.90
N PRO A 89 2.27 10.18 -23.21
CA PRO A 89 1.27 10.39 -24.24
C PRO A 89 0.14 9.37 -24.08
N TYR A 90 -1.08 9.80 -24.40
CA TYR A 90 -2.19 8.87 -24.54
C TYR A 90 -1.92 7.87 -25.68
N PRO A 91 -2.47 6.64 -25.60
CA PRO A 91 -2.45 5.71 -26.71
C PRO A 91 -3.16 6.32 -27.92
N THR A 92 -2.69 5.96 -29.12
CA THR A 92 -3.32 6.39 -30.37
C THR A 92 -4.57 5.55 -30.65
N PRO A 93 -5.58 6.07 -31.39
CA PRO A 93 -6.82 5.33 -31.64
C PRO A 93 -6.65 3.98 -32.33
N ASP A 94 -5.58 3.78 -33.11
CA ASP A 94 -5.23 2.50 -33.76
C ASP A 94 -4.78 1.41 -32.77
N GLN A 95 -4.62 1.74 -31.48
CA GLN A 95 -4.31 0.77 -30.44
C GLN A 95 -5.57 0.19 -29.77
N VAL A 96 -6.76 0.62 -30.17
CA VAL A 96 -8.03 0.27 -29.49
C VAL A 96 -8.37 -1.22 -29.54
N ASP A 97 -7.96 -1.92 -30.59
CA ASP A 97 -8.25 -3.35 -30.82
C ASP A 97 -7.02 -4.25 -30.62
N GLN A 98 -5.92 -3.70 -30.10
CA GLN A 98 -4.76 -4.48 -29.69
C GLN A 98 -5.09 -5.34 -28.46
N ASP A 99 -4.41 -6.48 -28.32
CA ASP A 99 -4.57 -7.45 -27.22
C ASP A 99 -5.95 -8.10 -27.06
N VAL A 100 -6.80 -8.04 -28.11
CA VAL A 100 -8.10 -8.75 -28.12
C VAL A 100 -7.91 -10.28 -28.17
N TYR A 101 -6.87 -10.74 -28.85
CA TYR A 101 -6.44 -12.14 -28.90
C TYR A 101 -4.95 -12.24 -28.56
N ALA A 102 -4.54 -13.40 -28.04
CA ALA A 102 -3.15 -13.72 -27.70
C ALA A 102 -2.30 -14.11 -28.90
#